data_AF-A0AB37N1A6-F1
#
_entry.id   AF-A0AB37N1A6-F1
#
_cell.length_a   1.000
_cell.length_b   1.000
_cell.length_c   1.000
_cell.angle_alpha   90.00
_cell.angle_beta   90.00
_cell.angle_gamma   90.00
#
_symmetry.space_group_name_H-M   'P 1'
#
loop_
_entity.id
_entity.type
_entity.pdbx_description
1 polymer ?
#
loop_
_entity_poly.entity_id
_entity_poly.type
_entity_poly.pdbx_seq_one_letter_code
_entity_poly.pdbx_strand_id
1 'polypeptide(L)'
;MNNMLKYTKMLLLFVLVLGLTSCDSEEETEYNLPGEWYTSEEIDFGAYTWGRGTIMTFNARNQGTIGSYGDPNYLLFRWNWVSGAYNLMELEFYDGGSMAYIEGAMADSYSFSGTWYNSWREYQDNIHGQPFRMRRQ
;
A
#
# COMPACT_ATOMS: atom_id res chain seq x y z
N MET A 1 35.68 4.37 38.65
CA MET A 1 34.31 3.89 38.37
C MET A 1 33.51 4.87 37.49
N ASN A 2 34.14 5.60 36.55
CA ASN A 2 33.47 6.61 35.70
C ASN A 2 33.17 6.12 34.27
N ASN A 3 33.93 5.14 33.77
CA ASN A 3 33.77 4.66 32.40
C ASN A 3 32.53 3.79 32.23
N MET A 4 32.21 2.91 33.19
CA MET A 4 31.06 2.02 33.11
C MET A 4 29.73 2.79 33.05
N LEU A 5 29.57 3.81 33.88
CA LEU A 5 28.38 4.69 33.87
C LEU A 5 28.27 5.49 32.55
N LYS A 6 29.39 5.87 31.94
CA LYS A 6 29.44 6.54 30.63
C LYS A 6 28.95 5.61 29.52
N TYR A 7 29.37 4.34 29.53
CA TYR A 7 28.91 3.35 28.55
C TYR A 7 27.44 2.97 28.76
N THR A 8 26.97 2.84 30.01
CA THR A 8 25.54 2.58 30.28
C THR A 8 24.66 3.74 29.80
N LYS A 9 25.07 4.99 30.03
CA LYS A 9 24.33 6.16 29.52
C LYS A 9 24.33 6.24 27.99
N MET A 10 25.46 5.94 27.35
CA MET A 10 25.55 5.86 25.89
C MET A 10 24.64 4.78 25.32
N LEU A 11 24.63 3.59 25.93
CA LEU A 11 23.76 2.48 25.52
C LEU A 11 22.28 2.85 25.67
N LEU A 12 21.91 3.47 26.78
CA LEU A 12 20.52 3.87 27.06
C LEU A 12 20.06 4.98 26.10
N LEU A 13 20.95 5.92 25.75
CA LEU A 13 20.69 6.92 24.72
C LEU A 13 20.50 6.27 23.34
N PHE A 14 21.28 5.24 23.02
CA PHE A 14 21.15 4.51 21.76
C PHE A 14 19.83 3.74 21.66
N VAL A 15 19.44 3.06 22.74
CA VAL A 15 18.14 2.37 22.84
C VAL A 15 16.99 3.37 22.74
N LEU A 16 17.11 4.54 23.38
CA LEU A 16 16.11 5.60 23.29
C LEU A 16 15.98 6.14 21.86
N VAL A 17 17.10 6.41 21.18
CA VAL A 17 17.09 6.89 19.78
C VAL A 17 16.46 5.86 18.85
N LEU A 18 16.82 4.58 18.98
CA LEU A 18 16.22 3.50 18.18
C LEU A 18 14.70 3.35 18.44
N GLY A 19 14.27 3.50 19.69
CA GLY A 19 12.85 3.45 20.05
C GLY A 19 12.04 4.68 19.63
N LEU A 20 12.67 5.83 19.41
CA LEU A 20 12.00 7.02 18.88
C LEU A 20 11.94 7.05 17.35
N THR A 21 12.85 6.34 16.66
CA THR A 21 12.83 6.21 15.20
C THR A 21 11.86 5.14 14.68
N SER A 22 11.29 4.30 15.54
CA SER A 22 10.27 3.32 15.15
C SER A 22 8.88 3.94 15.00
N CYS A 23 8.79 5.19 14.52
CA CYS A 23 7.50 5.81 14.20
C CYS A 23 6.91 5.01 13.02
N ASP A 24 5.85 4.29 13.32
CA ASP A 24 5.32 3.21 12.50
C ASP A 24 4.59 3.81 11.29
N SER A 25 5.30 4.03 10.19
CA SER A 25 4.70 4.55 8.95
C SER A 25 3.60 3.63 8.41
N GLU A 26 3.57 2.36 8.85
CA GLU A 26 2.51 1.40 8.55
C GLU A 26 1.18 1.86 9.17
N GLU A 27 1.20 2.38 10.40
CA GLU A 27 0.00 2.89 11.10
C GLU A 27 -0.58 4.12 10.38
N GLU A 28 0.28 5.05 9.93
CA GLU A 28 -0.17 6.20 9.13
C GLU A 28 -0.73 5.78 7.77
N THR A 29 -0.10 4.79 7.13
CA THR A 29 -0.54 4.27 5.83
C THR A 29 -1.91 3.60 5.93
N GLU A 30 -2.11 2.73 6.91
CA GLU A 30 -3.40 2.07 7.13
C GLU A 30 -4.49 3.07 7.52
N TYR A 31 -4.15 4.08 8.34
CA TYR A 31 -5.07 5.14 8.74
C TYR A 31 -5.52 6.01 7.55
N ASN A 32 -4.60 6.34 6.64
CA ASN A 32 -4.89 7.20 5.48
C ASN A 32 -5.48 6.43 4.29
N LEU A 33 -5.40 5.10 4.24
CA LEU A 33 -5.88 4.33 3.10
C LEU A 33 -7.38 4.52 2.79
N PRO A 34 -8.31 4.50 3.77
CA PRO A 34 -9.74 4.61 3.49
C PRO A 34 -10.11 5.93 2.79
N GLY A 35 -10.89 5.84 1.72
CA GLY A 35 -11.29 6.98 0.90
C GLY A 35 -11.31 6.66 -0.58
N GLU A 36 -11.40 7.71 -1.40
CA GLU A 36 -11.35 7.64 -2.85
C GLU A 36 -10.01 8.13 -3.37
N TRP A 37 -9.46 7.38 -4.32
CA TRP A 37 -8.17 7.64 -4.95
C TRP A 37 -8.34 7.70 -6.45
N TYR A 38 -7.77 8.73 -7.05
CA TYR A 38 -7.92 9.07 -8.45
C TYR A 38 -6.59 8.93 -9.17
N THR A 39 -6.61 8.35 -10.36
CA THR A 39 -5.44 8.36 -11.24
C THR A 39 -5.75 8.97 -12.60
N SER A 40 -4.74 9.63 -13.15
CA SER A 40 -4.70 10.08 -14.54
C SER A 40 -3.77 9.23 -15.41
N GLU A 41 -3.05 8.29 -14.79
CA GLU A 41 -2.12 7.38 -15.46
C GLU A 41 -2.87 6.11 -15.88
N GLU A 42 -2.48 5.55 -17.02
CA GLU A 42 -2.97 4.23 -17.44
C GLU A 42 -2.24 3.17 -16.62
N ILE A 43 -3.02 2.34 -15.93
CA ILE A 43 -2.51 1.21 -15.16
C ILE A 43 -3.09 -0.05 -15.79
N ASP A 44 -2.24 -1.01 -16.11
CA ASP A 44 -2.64 -2.26 -16.73
C ASP A 44 -2.76 -3.36 -15.66
N PHE A 45 -4.01 -3.66 -15.30
CA PHE A 45 -4.38 -4.68 -14.31
C PHE A 45 -4.45 -6.07 -14.96
N GLY A 46 -3.77 -6.26 -16.10
CA GLY A 46 -3.70 -7.51 -16.86
C GLY A 46 -5.00 -7.81 -17.62
N ALA A 47 -6.07 -8.13 -16.88
CA ALA A 47 -7.39 -8.40 -17.47
C ALA A 47 -8.17 -7.11 -17.82
N TYR A 48 -7.80 -5.99 -17.18
CA TYR A 48 -8.45 -4.70 -17.36
C TYR A 48 -7.37 -3.61 -17.41
N THR A 49 -7.41 -2.74 -18.42
CA THR A 49 -6.58 -1.54 -18.43
C THR A 49 -7.44 -0.39 -17.95
N TRP A 50 -7.12 0.19 -16.80
CA TRP A 50 -7.85 1.33 -16.26
C TRP A 50 -7.05 2.60 -16.51
N GLY A 51 -7.66 3.52 -17.28
CA GLY A 51 -7.00 4.71 -17.77
C GLY A 51 -7.29 5.97 -16.96
N ARG A 52 -7.12 7.12 -17.61
CA ARG A 52 -7.45 8.42 -17.04
C ARG A 52 -8.92 8.46 -16.60
N GLY A 53 -9.15 8.82 -15.34
CA GLY A 53 -10.49 8.87 -14.75
C GLY A 53 -10.86 7.64 -13.92
N THR A 54 -9.92 6.74 -13.68
CA THR A 54 -10.09 5.62 -12.76
C THR A 54 -10.14 6.10 -11.32
N ILE A 55 -11.14 5.62 -10.57
CA ILE A 55 -11.27 5.76 -9.13
C ILE A 55 -11.06 4.40 -8.50
N MET A 56 -10.25 4.35 -7.47
CA MET A 56 -10.15 3.22 -6.55
C MET A 56 -10.64 3.66 -5.18
N THR A 57 -11.52 2.89 -4.55
CA THR A 57 -12.02 3.17 -3.21
C THR A 57 -11.55 2.11 -2.24
N PHE A 58 -11.24 2.54 -1.02
CA PHE A 58 -10.94 1.65 0.10
C PHE A 58 -11.83 2.04 1.26
N ASN A 59 -12.42 1.06 1.94
CA ASN A 59 -13.14 1.29 3.18
C ASN A 59 -12.45 0.58 4.35
N ALA A 60 -12.74 1.01 5.58
CA ALA A 60 -12.17 0.46 6.81
C ALA A 60 -12.62 -0.99 7.14
N ARG A 61 -13.33 -1.67 6.24
CA ARG A 61 -13.78 -3.06 6.39
C ARG A 61 -13.14 -3.98 5.34
N ASN A 62 -11.96 -3.60 4.85
CA ASN A 62 -11.19 -4.42 3.92
C ASN A 62 -11.89 -4.65 2.57
N GLN A 63 -12.82 -3.79 2.18
CA GLN A 63 -13.45 -3.82 0.86
C GLN A 63 -13.06 -2.56 0.07
N GLY A 64 -12.88 -2.74 -1.22
CA GLY A 64 -12.68 -1.66 -2.15
C GLY A 64 -13.35 -1.88 -3.49
N THR A 65 -13.37 -0.83 -4.30
CA THR A 65 -13.84 -0.87 -5.68
C THR A 65 -12.81 -0.22 -6.60
N ILE A 66 -12.77 -0.64 -7.87
CA ILE A 66 -12.01 0.05 -8.91
C ILE A 66 -12.82 0.12 -10.19
N GLY A 67 -12.87 1.30 -10.79
CA GLY A 67 -13.60 1.53 -12.03
C GLY A 67 -13.46 2.97 -12.51
N SER A 68 -14.09 3.29 -13.63
CA SER A 68 -14.07 4.63 -14.21
C SER A 68 -15.04 5.57 -13.49
N TYR A 69 -14.68 6.84 -13.32
CA TYR A 69 -15.53 7.85 -12.71
C TYR A 69 -16.87 7.96 -13.44
N GLY A 70 -17.97 7.75 -12.70
CA GLY A 70 -19.32 7.78 -13.25
C GLY A 70 -19.76 6.52 -14.02
N ASP A 71 -18.89 5.50 -14.13
CA ASP A 71 -19.25 4.22 -14.71
C ASP A 71 -19.83 3.30 -13.62
N PRO A 72 -21.06 2.76 -13.81
CA PRO A 72 -21.63 1.79 -12.88
C PRO A 72 -20.91 0.44 -12.89
N ASN A 73 -20.07 0.16 -13.90
CA ASN A 73 -19.29 -1.07 -14.00
C ASN A 73 -17.94 -0.87 -13.30
N TYR A 74 -17.86 -1.37 -12.07
CA TYR A 74 -16.63 -1.40 -11.28
C TYR A 74 -16.36 -2.83 -10.81
N LEU A 75 -15.09 -3.13 -10.58
CA LEU A 75 -14.68 -4.36 -9.92
C LEU A 75 -14.74 -4.16 -8.41
N LEU A 76 -15.19 -5.18 -7.69
CA LEU A 76 -15.11 -5.26 -6.24
C LEU A 76 -13.93 -6.13 -5.83
N PHE A 77 -13.23 -5.72 -4.79
CA PHE A 77 -12.15 -6.50 -4.21
C PHE A 77 -12.15 -6.44 -2.68
N ARG A 78 -11.58 -7.48 -2.07
CA ARG A 78 -11.11 -7.46 -0.68
C ARG A 78 -9.64 -7.03 -0.66
N TRP A 79 -9.23 -6.23 0.31
CA TRP A 79 -7.83 -5.83 0.48
C TRP A 79 -7.30 -6.21 1.86
N ASN A 80 -6.04 -6.61 1.96
CA ASN A 80 -5.36 -6.85 3.24
C ASN A 80 -3.90 -6.44 3.18
N TRP A 81 -3.32 -6.12 4.34
CA TRP A 81 -1.87 -6.04 4.52
C TRP A 81 -1.30 -7.45 4.72
N VAL A 82 -0.25 -7.79 3.97
CA VAL A 82 0.42 -9.09 4.06
C VAL A 82 1.38 -9.07 5.24
N SER A 83 1.07 -9.85 6.27
CA SER A 83 1.89 -9.93 7.48
C SER A 83 3.31 -10.45 7.19
N GLY A 84 4.31 -9.80 7.78
CA GLY A 84 5.72 -10.18 7.63
C GLY A 84 6.37 -9.70 6.33
N ALA A 85 5.64 -8.97 5.49
CA ALA A 85 6.17 -8.26 4.34
C ALA A 85 6.04 -6.75 4.57
N TYR A 86 7.09 -6.00 4.22
CA TYR A 86 7.10 -4.54 4.41
C TYR A 86 6.15 -3.86 3.43
N ASN A 87 5.10 -3.21 3.95
CA ASN A 87 4.11 -2.44 3.16
C ASN A 87 3.61 -3.18 1.91
N LEU A 88 3.36 -4.48 2.02
CA LEU A 88 2.79 -5.27 0.93
C LEU A 88 1.28 -5.37 1.12
N MET A 89 0.53 -4.88 0.15
CA MET A 89 -0.92 -5.02 0.11
C MET A 89 -1.33 -6.08 -0.89
N GLU A 90 -2.24 -6.97 -0.49
CA GLU A 90 -2.91 -7.92 -1.39
C GLU A 90 -4.34 -7.44 -1.71
N LEU A 91 -4.79 -7.70 -2.93
CA LEU A 91 -6.12 -7.38 -3.44
C LEU A 91 -6.73 -8.63 -4.07
N GLU A 92 -7.85 -9.12 -3.54
CA GLU A 92 -8.61 -10.25 -4.09
C GLU A 92 -9.88 -9.75 -4.78
N PHE A 93 -9.97 -9.93 -6.10
CA PHE A 93 -11.12 -9.49 -6.90
C PHE A 93 -12.23 -10.55 -6.94
N TYR A 94 -13.47 -10.16 -6.65
CA TYR A 94 -14.59 -11.11 -6.52
C TYR A 94 -15.07 -11.72 -7.83
N ASP A 95 -14.89 -11.03 -8.97
CA ASP A 95 -15.45 -11.46 -10.26
C ASP A 95 -14.71 -12.68 -10.85
N GLY A 96 -13.51 -13.00 -10.34
CA GLY A 96 -12.73 -14.15 -10.81
C GLY A 96 -11.77 -14.76 -9.78
N GLY A 97 -11.72 -14.24 -8.55
CA GLY A 97 -10.74 -14.64 -7.53
C GLY A 97 -9.30 -14.31 -7.92
N SER A 98 -9.10 -13.40 -8.88
CA SER A 98 -7.77 -12.94 -9.27
C SER A 98 -7.16 -12.11 -8.14
N MET A 99 -5.85 -12.19 -8.03
CA MET A 99 -5.08 -11.52 -6.99
C MET A 99 -4.16 -10.47 -7.61
N ALA A 100 -4.07 -9.30 -7.00
CA ALA A 100 -3.04 -8.33 -7.30
C ALA A 100 -2.32 -7.91 -6.02
N TYR A 101 -1.13 -7.34 -6.18
CA TYR A 101 -0.27 -6.96 -5.09
C TYR A 101 0.29 -5.56 -5.33
N ILE A 102 0.35 -4.75 -4.26
CA ILE A 102 1.02 -3.45 -4.28
C ILE A 102 2.17 -3.54 -3.29
N GLU A 103 3.38 -3.68 -3.81
CA GLU A 103 4.62 -3.66 -3.03
C GLU A 103 4.98 -2.22 -2.66
N GLY A 104 5.41 -2.01 -1.40
CA GLY A 104 5.78 -0.68 -0.92
C GLY A 104 4.60 0.28 -0.95
N ALA A 105 3.40 -0.24 -0.72
CA ALA A 105 2.17 0.54 -0.66
C ALA A 105 2.27 1.61 0.42
N MET A 106 2.18 2.87 0.03
CA MET A 106 2.24 4.02 0.92
C MET A 106 1.06 4.93 0.62
N ALA A 107 0.23 5.18 1.65
CA ALA A 107 -0.90 6.09 1.59
C ALA A 107 -0.68 7.22 2.59
N ASP A 108 -0.58 8.44 2.10
CA ASP A 108 -0.53 9.65 2.92
C ASP A 108 -1.83 10.45 2.77
N SER A 109 -1.90 11.63 3.38
CA SER A 109 -3.09 12.49 3.30
C SER A 109 -3.52 12.91 1.88
N TYR A 110 -2.67 12.75 0.86
CA TYR A 110 -2.85 13.22 -0.51
C TYR A 110 -2.54 12.18 -1.59
N SER A 111 -1.62 11.25 -1.36
CA SER A 111 -1.15 10.29 -2.35
C SER A 111 -1.21 8.85 -1.88
N PHE A 112 -1.50 7.95 -2.81
CA PHE A 112 -1.40 6.51 -2.61
C PHE A 112 -0.53 5.94 -3.73
N SER A 113 0.53 5.22 -3.38
CA SER A 113 1.52 4.76 -4.35
C SER A 113 2.15 3.43 -3.98
N GLY A 114 2.84 2.82 -4.94
CA GLY A 114 3.60 1.58 -4.76
C GLY A 114 4.01 1.00 -6.12
N THR A 115 4.33 -0.29 -6.12
CA THR A 115 4.57 -1.07 -7.34
C THR A 115 3.50 -2.14 -7.46
N TRP A 116 2.74 -2.10 -8.55
CA TRP A 116 1.64 -3.02 -8.84
C TRP A 116 2.15 -4.28 -9.53
N TYR A 117 1.66 -5.44 -9.07
CA TYR A 117 1.88 -6.75 -9.68
C TYR A 117 0.54 -7.46 -9.87
N ASN A 118 0.35 -8.10 -11.03
CA ASN A 118 -0.91 -8.77 -11.39
C ASN A 118 -1.02 -10.20 -10.84
N SER A 119 0.02 -10.68 -10.12
CA SER A 119 -0.04 -11.97 -9.42
C SER A 119 1.04 -12.10 -8.35
N TRP A 120 0.86 -13.09 -7.46
CA TRP A 120 1.87 -13.43 -6.44
C TRP A 120 3.20 -13.81 -7.06
N ARG A 121 3.15 -14.51 -8.20
CA ARG A 121 4.35 -14.95 -8.90
C ARG A 121 5.13 -13.78 -9.48
N GLU A 122 4.43 -12.80 -10.06
CA GLU A 122 5.09 -11.60 -10.58
C GLU A 122 5.78 -10.81 -9.47
N TYR A 123 5.14 -10.67 -8.30
CA TYR A 123 5.75 -10.08 -7.11
C TYR A 123 6.99 -10.87 -6.64
N GLN A 124 6.86 -12.18 -6.43
CA GLN A 124 7.96 -13.03 -5.93
C GLN A 124 9.17 -13.07 -6.87
N ASP A 125 8.92 -13.17 -8.18
CA ASP A 125 9.97 -13.23 -9.18
C ASP A 125 10.48 -11.80 -9.55
N ASN A 126 9.85 -10.75 -9.00
CA ASN A 126 10.08 -9.33 -9.31
C ASN A 126 10.10 -9.04 -10.83
N ILE A 127 9.02 -9.45 -11.49
CA ILE A 127 8.83 -9.27 -12.94
C ILE A 127 7.54 -8.51 -13.21
N HIS A 128 7.53 -7.71 -14.28
CA HIS A 128 6.36 -6.96 -14.74
C HIS A 128 5.72 -6.01 -13.72
N GLY A 129 6.45 -5.63 -12.66
CA GLY A 129 6.00 -4.61 -11.72
C GLY A 129 5.78 -3.26 -12.43
N GLN A 130 4.64 -2.65 -12.18
CA GLN A 130 4.24 -1.37 -12.78
C GLN A 130 4.20 -0.27 -11.72
N PRO A 131 4.73 0.92 -11.99
CA PRO A 131 4.53 2.06 -11.10
C PRO A 131 3.04 2.31 -10.89
N PHE A 132 2.64 2.42 -9.62
CA PHE A 132 1.27 2.72 -9.24
C PHE A 132 1.23 4.02 -8.46
N ARG A 133 0.37 4.94 -8.90
CA ARG A 133 0.15 6.20 -8.20
C ARG A 133 -1.26 6.71 -8.38
N MET A 134 -1.87 7.09 -7.27
CA MET A 134 -3.19 7.73 -7.19
C MET A 134 -3.13 8.90 -6.21
N ARG A 135 -4.16 9.77 -6.26
CA ARG A 135 -4.26 10.97 -5.43
C ARG A 135 -5.67 11.18 -4.93
N ARG A 136 -5.82 11.87 -3.79
CA ARG A 136 -7.10 12.44 -3.37
C ARG A 136 -7.39 13.73 -4.13
N GLN A 137 -8.67 14.06 -4.29
CA GLN A 137 -9.10 15.38 -4.78
C GLN A 137 -8.93 16.45 -3.69
#